data_AF-A0A1F1CEJ4-F1
#
_entry.id   AF-A0A1F1CEJ4-F1
#
_cell.length_a   1.000
_cell.length_b   1.000
_cell.length_c   1.000
_cell.angle_alpha   90.00
_cell.angle_beta   90.00
_cell.angle_gamma   90.00
#
_symmetry.space_group_name_H-M   'P 1'
#
loop_
_entity.id
_entity.type
_entity.pdbx_description
1 polymer ?
#
loop_
_entity_poly.entity_id
_entity_poly.type
_entity_poly.pdbx_seq_one_letter_code
_entity_poly.pdbx_strand_id
1 'polypeptide(L)'
;MKNIEEKLETEIKKQSLGLPISFFGFLSNSHRDDKEQILDSIASQNLKEGKKDFAGYYQIPFQTLIDQELIRMTIYIEDGVSVKEKDLKAAAKKLDASKLPDGAYDFYYSKGSYADSISYSFKVKDRKVVFYEDQN
;
A
#
# COMPACT_ATOMS: atom_id res chain seq x y z
N MET A 1 9.80 11.00 1.60
CA MET A 1 9.14 9.70 1.93
C MET A 1 8.83 9.56 3.41
N LYS A 2 9.80 9.60 4.36
CA LYS A 2 9.52 9.48 5.82
C LYS A 2 8.32 10.31 6.31
N ASN A 3 8.24 11.58 5.91
CA ASN A 3 7.14 12.47 6.32
C ASN A 3 5.75 12.02 5.80
N ILE A 4 5.68 11.36 4.64
CA ILE A 4 4.42 10.85 4.08
C ILE A 4 4.01 9.56 4.80
N GLU A 5 4.95 8.63 5.01
CA GLU A 5 4.70 7.39 5.75
C GLU A 5 4.22 7.68 7.18
N GLU A 6 4.94 8.54 7.91
CA GLU A 6 4.59 8.94 9.27
C GLU A 6 3.21 9.62 9.35
N LYS A 7 2.89 10.48 8.38
CA LYS A 7 1.59 11.14 8.31
C LYS A 7 0.46 10.14 8.05
N LEU A 8 0.62 9.24 7.09
CA LEU A 8 -0.38 8.22 6.77
C LEU A 8 -0.54 7.23 7.91
N GLU A 9 0.57 6.77 8.50
CA GLU A 9 0.56 5.91 9.69
C GLU A 9 -0.23 6.56 10.82
N THR A 10 0.05 7.83 11.11
CA THR A 10 -0.63 8.59 12.16
C THR A 10 -2.13 8.71 11.89
N GLU A 11 -2.54 8.96 10.64
CA GLU A 11 -3.97 9.04 10.29
C GLU A 11 -4.67 7.68 10.37
N ILE A 12 -3.99 6.58 10.02
CA ILE A 12 -4.55 5.22 10.09
C ILE A 12 -4.67 4.76 11.55
N LYS A 13 -3.63 4.96 12.37
CA LYS A 13 -3.61 4.55 13.79
C LYS A 13 -4.65 5.27 14.66
N LYS A 14 -5.10 6.47 14.26
CA LYS A 14 -6.19 7.19 14.95
C LYS A 14 -7.56 6.53 14.76
N GLN A 15 -7.73 5.66 13.76
CA GLN A 15 -9.02 5.05 13.44
C GLN A 15 -9.28 3.81 14.31
N SER A 16 -10.55 3.58 14.63
CA SER A 16 -10.97 2.38 15.38
C SER A 16 -11.24 1.21 14.42
N LEU A 17 -10.17 0.57 13.94
CA LEU A 17 -10.24 -0.50 12.95
C LEU A 17 -10.51 -1.89 13.55
N GLY A 18 -10.38 -2.03 14.88
CA GLY A 18 -10.55 -3.31 15.57
C GLY A 18 -9.36 -4.27 15.42
N LEU A 19 -8.23 -3.78 14.91
CA LEU A 19 -6.95 -4.48 14.86
C LEU A 19 -5.85 -3.57 15.39
N PRO A 20 -4.86 -4.11 16.13
CA PRO A 20 -3.70 -3.35 16.54
C PRO A 20 -2.76 -3.13 15.35
N ILE A 21 -2.53 -1.87 14.99
CA ILE A 21 -1.69 -1.49 13.85
C ILE A 21 -0.26 -1.29 14.33
N SER A 22 0.68 -2.05 13.77
CA SER A 22 2.10 -1.95 14.06
C SER A 22 2.73 -0.74 13.37
N PHE A 23 2.72 -0.72 12.04
CA PHE A 23 3.27 0.39 11.23
C PHE A 23 2.65 0.43 9.83
N PHE A 24 2.92 1.50 9.10
CA PHE A 24 2.54 1.65 7.69
C PHE A 24 3.78 1.74 6.80
N GLY A 25 3.76 1.12 5.63
CA GLY A 25 4.87 1.20 4.69
C GLY A 25 4.50 0.90 3.25
N PHE A 26 5.42 1.20 2.33
CA PHE A 26 5.27 0.86 0.92
C PHE A 26 6.01 -0.45 0.61
N LEU A 27 5.29 -1.43 0.06
CA LEU A 27 5.86 -2.65 -0.46
C LEU A 27 5.84 -2.65 -1.98
N SER A 28 6.86 -3.18 -2.63
CA SER A 28 6.82 -3.37 -4.07
C SER A 28 5.79 -4.46 -4.43
N ASN A 29 4.95 -4.18 -5.42
CA ASN A 29 3.82 -5.03 -5.80
C ASN A 29 4.17 -6.09 -6.87
N SER A 30 5.46 -6.43 -7.07
CA SER A 30 5.86 -7.03 -8.36
C SER A 30 7.08 -7.96 -8.32
N HIS A 31 7.09 -8.96 -9.20
CA HIS A 31 8.15 -9.96 -9.40
C HIS A 31 9.34 -9.37 -10.17
N ARG A 32 10.57 -9.85 -9.98
CA ARG A 32 11.81 -9.15 -10.37
C ARG A 32 12.04 -9.03 -11.88
N ASP A 33 11.59 -9.99 -12.68
CA ASP A 33 12.11 -10.14 -14.05
C ASP A 33 11.36 -9.31 -15.11
N ASP A 34 10.08 -9.02 -14.91
CA ASP A 34 9.27 -8.20 -15.85
C ASP A 34 9.52 -6.68 -15.70
N LYS A 35 10.38 -6.29 -14.74
CA LYS A 35 10.45 -4.93 -14.19
C LYS A 35 11.42 -3.98 -14.85
N GLU A 36 12.62 -4.41 -15.22
CA GLU A 36 13.68 -3.44 -15.57
C GLU A 36 13.26 -2.60 -16.78
N GLN A 37 12.70 -3.23 -17.83
CA GLN A 37 12.28 -2.51 -19.03
C GLN A 37 11.11 -1.55 -18.78
N ILE A 38 10.15 -1.93 -17.93
CA ILE A 38 9.02 -1.07 -17.56
C ILE A 38 9.52 0.11 -16.72
N LEU A 39 10.39 -0.14 -15.74
CA LEU A 39 10.97 0.89 -14.87
C LEU A 39 11.86 1.85 -15.66
N ASP A 40 12.68 1.36 -16.60
CA ASP A 40 13.53 2.18 -17.48
C ASP A 40 12.71 3.08 -18.40
N SER A 41 11.64 2.54 -18.98
CA SER A 41 10.72 3.30 -19.83
C SER A 41 10.04 4.42 -19.04
N ILE A 42 9.53 4.11 -17.85
CA ILE A 42 8.90 5.07 -16.94
C ILE A 42 9.89 6.15 -16.50
N ALA A 43 11.10 5.78 -16.07
CA ALA A 43 12.13 6.73 -15.64
C ALA A 43 12.50 7.71 -16.77
N SER A 44 12.72 7.17 -17.97
CA SER A 44 13.05 7.94 -19.16
C SER A 44 11.95 8.94 -19.54
N GLN A 45 10.68 8.56 -19.43
CA GLN A 45 9.55 9.44 -19.70
C GLN A 45 9.44 10.56 -18.64
N ASN A 46 9.55 10.22 -17.36
CA ASN A 46 9.42 11.21 -16.28
C ASN A 46 10.52 12.28 -16.32
N LEU A 47 11.74 11.92 -16.74
CA LEU A 47 12.83 12.88 -16.98
C LEU A 47 12.49 13.85 -18.11
N LYS A 48 11.90 13.36 -19.22
CA LYS A 48 11.42 14.23 -20.32
C LYS A 48 10.31 15.18 -19.85
N GLU A 49 9.46 14.72 -18.93
CA GLU A 49 8.37 15.52 -18.34
C GLU A 49 8.84 16.47 -17.22
N GLY A 50 10.13 16.46 -16.85
CA GLY A 50 10.72 17.41 -15.89
C GLY A 50 10.31 17.19 -14.43
N LYS A 51 9.83 16.00 -14.06
CA LYS A 51 9.47 15.65 -12.67
C LYS A 51 10.73 15.64 -11.79
N LYS A 52 10.61 15.95 -10.50
CA LYS A 52 11.76 16.17 -9.59
C LYS A 52 11.68 15.50 -8.22
N ASP A 53 10.55 14.91 -7.86
CA ASP A 53 10.37 14.19 -6.60
C ASP A 53 10.42 12.70 -6.90
N PHE A 54 11.46 12.00 -6.45
CA PHE A 54 11.85 10.68 -6.93
C PHE A 54 12.10 9.67 -5.80
N ALA A 55 11.88 8.37 -6.08
CA ALA A 55 12.16 7.26 -5.17
C ALA A 55 12.94 6.11 -5.86
N GLY A 56 13.86 5.48 -5.11
CA GLY A 56 14.58 4.26 -5.53
C GLY A 56 15.74 4.47 -6.54
N TYR A 57 16.33 3.37 -7.01
CA TYR A 57 17.47 3.34 -7.94
C TYR A 57 17.16 4.00 -9.30
N TYR A 58 15.91 3.89 -9.76
CA TYR A 58 15.45 4.41 -11.06
C TYR A 58 14.96 5.86 -11.04
N GLN A 59 15.01 6.55 -9.89
CA GLN A 59 14.45 7.89 -9.74
C GLN A 59 13.04 8.00 -10.37
N ILE A 60 12.08 7.21 -9.89
CA ILE A 60 10.69 7.26 -10.39
C ILE A 60 9.86 8.11 -9.43
N PRO A 61 9.00 9.02 -9.94
CA PRO A 61 8.14 9.81 -9.09
C PRO A 61 7.21 8.94 -8.26
N PHE A 62 7.05 9.32 -6.99
CA PHE A 62 6.27 8.54 -6.04
C PHE A 62 4.82 8.36 -6.49
N GLN A 63 4.19 9.42 -7.02
CA GLN A 63 2.84 9.32 -7.58
C GLN A 63 2.77 8.31 -8.74
N THR A 64 3.80 8.26 -9.60
CA THR A 64 3.87 7.29 -10.69
C THR A 64 3.95 5.84 -10.17
N LEU A 65 4.63 5.60 -9.05
CA LEU A 65 4.68 4.28 -8.42
C LEU A 65 3.29 3.81 -7.96
N ILE A 66 2.47 4.74 -7.46
CA ILE A 66 1.09 4.49 -7.04
C ILE A 66 0.19 4.26 -8.27
N ASP A 67 0.23 5.18 -9.24
CA ASP A 67 -0.64 5.18 -10.42
C ASP A 67 -0.43 3.94 -11.30
N GLN A 68 0.81 3.44 -11.37
CA GLN A 68 1.18 2.23 -12.10
C GLN A 68 1.03 0.96 -11.23
N GLU A 69 0.52 1.08 -10.00
CA GLU A 69 0.39 0.00 -9.02
C GLU A 69 1.71 -0.78 -8.81
N LEU A 70 2.86 -0.11 -8.94
CA LEU A 70 4.20 -0.70 -8.74
C LEU A 70 4.54 -0.87 -7.26
N ILE A 71 3.84 -0.13 -6.41
CA ILE A 71 3.87 -0.26 -4.96
C ILE A 71 2.47 -0.50 -4.39
N ARG A 72 2.45 -1.03 -3.18
CA ARG A 72 1.28 -1.33 -2.38
C ARG A 72 1.44 -0.69 -1.01
N MET A 73 0.43 0.04 -0.58
CA MET A 73 0.36 0.71 0.70
C MET A 73 -0.07 -0.29 1.77
N THR A 74 0.89 -0.74 2.57
CA THR A 74 0.73 -1.88 3.46
C THR A 74 0.58 -1.41 4.89
N ILE A 75 -0.51 -1.86 5.53
CA ILE A 75 -0.82 -1.61 6.92
C ILE A 75 -0.51 -2.90 7.69
N TYR A 76 0.54 -2.86 8.49
CA TYR A 76 1.03 -4.02 9.23
C TYR A 76 0.29 -4.15 10.55
N ILE A 77 -0.21 -5.35 10.82
CA ILE A 77 -0.84 -5.69 12.10
C ILE A 77 0.24 -6.13 13.09
N GLU A 78 0.08 -5.76 14.37
CA GLU A 78 1.00 -6.20 15.43
C GLU A 78 1.09 -7.73 15.51
N ASP A 79 2.27 -8.23 15.88
CA ASP A 79 2.46 -9.66 16.15
C ASP A 79 1.83 -10.06 17.50
N GLY A 80 1.63 -11.37 17.71
CA GLY A 80 1.13 -11.91 18.97
C GLY A 80 -0.40 -11.83 19.15
N VAL A 81 -1.15 -11.33 18.18
CA VAL A 81 -2.62 -11.37 18.16
C VAL A 81 -3.18 -12.45 17.25
N SER A 82 -4.30 -13.06 17.64
CA SER A 82 -4.98 -14.03 16.78
C SER A 82 -5.84 -13.31 15.75
N VAL A 83 -5.36 -13.25 14.51
CA VAL A 83 -6.04 -12.57 13.40
C VAL A 83 -6.33 -13.56 12.28
N LYS A 84 -7.53 -13.46 11.70
CA LYS A 84 -7.98 -14.23 10.53
C LYS A 84 -8.27 -13.26 9.38
N GLU A 85 -8.30 -13.79 8.15
CA GLU A 85 -8.55 -12.99 6.94
C GLU A 85 -9.86 -12.18 7.02
N LYS A 86 -10.92 -12.77 7.61
CA LYS A 86 -12.20 -12.08 7.86
C LYS A 86 -12.06 -10.84 8.74
N ASP A 87 -11.09 -10.82 9.65
CA ASP A 87 -10.85 -9.70 10.56
C ASP A 87 -10.13 -8.57 9.80
N LEU A 88 -9.20 -8.92 8.90
CA LEU A 88 -8.56 -7.96 7.98
C LEU A 88 -9.60 -7.31 7.06
N LYS A 89 -10.51 -8.11 6.48
CA LYS A 89 -11.63 -7.61 5.67
C LYS A 89 -12.57 -6.71 6.47
N ALA A 90 -12.86 -7.05 7.72
CA ALA A 90 -13.67 -6.21 8.61
C ALA A 90 -12.98 -4.88 8.92
N ALA A 91 -11.67 -4.87 9.13
CA ALA A 91 -10.89 -3.64 9.30
C ALA A 91 -10.91 -2.77 8.04
N ALA A 92 -10.74 -3.37 6.85
CA ALA A 92 -10.83 -2.64 5.59
C ALA A 92 -12.21 -2.00 5.35
N LYS A 93 -13.31 -2.65 5.78
CA LYS A 93 -14.66 -2.05 5.74
C LYS A 93 -14.85 -0.88 6.70
N LYS A 94 -14.08 -0.80 7.78
CA LYS A 94 -14.13 0.29 8.77
C LYS A 94 -13.17 1.45 8.45
N LEU A 95 -12.24 1.24 7.52
CA LEU A 95 -11.22 2.22 7.17
C LEU A 95 -11.85 3.46 6.53
N ASP A 96 -11.69 4.60 7.19
CA ASP A 96 -11.97 5.91 6.61
C ASP A 96 -10.81 6.30 5.69
N ALA A 97 -11.07 6.21 4.39
CA ALA A 97 -10.11 6.54 3.34
C ALA A 97 -10.15 8.03 2.92
N SER A 98 -10.91 8.89 3.61
CA SER A 98 -11.09 10.31 3.26
C SER A 98 -9.79 11.10 3.13
N LYS A 99 -8.75 10.68 3.86
CA LYS A 99 -7.41 11.31 3.91
C LYS A 99 -6.30 10.45 3.32
N LEU A 100 -6.66 9.32 2.70
CA LEU A 100 -5.69 8.41 2.08
C LEU A 100 -5.57 8.72 0.59
N PRO A 101 -4.36 8.62 0.00
CA PRO A 101 -4.20 8.68 -1.45
C PRO A 101 -4.91 7.51 -2.14
N ASP A 102 -5.30 7.70 -3.39
CA ASP A 102 -5.79 6.61 -4.23
C ASP A 102 -4.66 5.59 -4.48
N GLY A 103 -5.03 4.33 -4.75
CA GLY A 103 -4.11 3.26 -5.15
C GLY A 103 -4.34 1.93 -4.45
N ALA A 104 -3.37 1.01 -4.57
CA ALA A 104 -3.46 -0.35 -4.05
C ALA A 104 -3.02 -0.45 -2.58
N TYR A 105 -3.89 -0.96 -1.72
CA TYR A 105 -3.67 -1.13 -0.29
C TYR A 105 -3.70 -2.60 0.14
N ASP A 106 -3.14 -2.85 1.32
CA ASP A 106 -3.15 -4.18 1.94
C ASP A 106 -3.11 -4.10 3.45
N PHE A 107 -3.96 -4.85 4.13
CA PHE A 107 -3.71 -5.22 5.52
C PHE A 107 -2.88 -6.49 5.54
N TYR A 108 -1.74 -6.48 6.22
CA TYR A 108 -0.81 -7.59 6.28
C TYR A 108 -0.56 -8.02 7.73
N TYR A 109 -0.72 -9.32 8.00
CA TYR A 109 -0.39 -9.91 9.30
C TYR A 109 0.63 -11.04 9.11
N SER A 110 1.80 -10.87 9.72
CA SER A 110 2.89 -11.84 9.71
C SER A 110 2.72 -12.85 10.85
N LYS A 111 2.63 -14.15 10.54
CA LYS A 111 2.58 -15.22 11.56
C LYS A 111 3.98 -15.82 11.81
N GLY A 112 4.97 -14.96 12.01
CA GLY A 112 6.37 -15.39 12.20
C GLY A 112 7.08 -15.96 10.96
N SER A 113 6.35 -16.39 9.93
CA SER A 113 6.89 -16.82 8.63
C SER A 113 6.07 -16.25 7.48
N TYR A 114 6.69 -16.02 6.31
CA TYR A 114 5.99 -15.55 5.11
C TYR A 114 4.92 -16.54 4.62
N ALA A 115 5.13 -17.85 4.79
CA ALA A 115 4.20 -18.88 4.35
C ALA A 115 2.91 -18.90 5.17
N ASP A 116 2.98 -18.46 6.43
CA ASP A 116 1.84 -18.44 7.35
C ASP A 116 1.15 -17.06 7.42
N SER A 117 1.77 -16.04 6.81
CA SER A 117 1.21 -14.70 6.71
C SER A 117 -0.13 -14.70 5.98
N ILE A 118 -1.00 -13.79 6.39
CA ILE A 118 -2.27 -13.53 5.72
C ILE A 118 -2.36 -12.06 5.37
N SER A 119 -3.04 -11.78 4.27
CA SER A 119 -3.28 -10.40 3.84
C SER A 119 -4.69 -10.22 3.31
N TYR A 120 -5.14 -8.97 3.27
CA TYR A 120 -6.38 -8.58 2.61
C TYR A 120 -6.16 -7.30 1.81
N SER A 121 -6.22 -7.46 0.49
CA SER A 121 -5.96 -6.42 -0.49
C SER A 121 -7.23 -5.69 -0.91
N PHE A 122 -7.13 -4.39 -1.10
CA PHE A 122 -8.21 -3.52 -1.55
C PHE A 122 -7.65 -2.28 -2.27
N LYS A 123 -8.52 -1.47 -2.88
CA LYS A 123 -8.14 -0.18 -3.45
C LYS A 123 -8.72 0.97 -2.65
N VAL A 124 -8.03 2.10 -2.66
CA VAL A 124 -8.64 3.40 -2.38
C VAL A 124 -8.82 4.12 -3.71
N LYS A 125 -10.04 4.59 -3.96
CA LYS A 125 -10.37 5.41 -5.13
C LYS A 125 -11.40 6.45 -4.76
N ASP A 126 -11.22 7.68 -5.22
CA ASP A 126 -12.11 8.79 -4.91
C ASP A 126 -12.33 8.94 -3.39
N ARG A 127 -11.25 8.71 -2.62
CA ARG A 127 -11.23 8.74 -1.15
C ARG A 127 -12.15 7.72 -0.46
N LYS A 128 -12.48 6.61 -1.14
CA LYS A 128 -13.29 5.51 -0.62
C LYS A 128 -12.58 4.18 -0.79
N VAL A 129 -12.84 3.26 0.13
CA VAL A 129 -12.41 1.85 -0.02
C VAL A 129 -13.25 1.19 -1.11
N VAL A 130 -12.57 0.50 -2.03
CA VAL A 130 -13.15 -0.29 -3.12
C VAL A 130 -12.58 -1.70 -3.02
N PHE A 131 -13.45 -2.69 -2.86
CA PHE A 131 -13.04 -4.10 -2.79
C PHE A 131 -12.97 -4.71 -4.19
N TYR A 132 -11.95 -5.52 -4.45
CA TYR A 132 -11.78 -6.19 -5.75
C TYR A 132 -12.95 -7.10 -6.10
N GLU A 133 -13.58 -7.72 -5.10
CA GLU A 133 -14.77 -8.58 -5.25
C GLU A 133 -16.04 -7.82 -5.68
N ASP A 134 -16.08 -6.49 -5.48
CA ASP A 134 -17.23 -5.65 -5.83
C ASP A 134 -17.11 -5.03 -7.24
N GLN A 135 -16.01 -5.28 -7.96
CA GLN A 135 -15.73 -4.66 -9.27
C GLN A 135 -16.32 -5.44 -10.48
N ASN A 136 -17.35 -6.26 -10.26
CA ASN A 136 -18.08 -6.97 -11.32
C ASN A 136 -18.98 -6.05 -12.15
#